data_AF-A0A9N9NXP3-F1
#
_entry.id   AF-A0A9N9NXP3-F1
#
_cell.length_a   1.000
_cell.length_b   1.000
_cell.length_c   1.000
_cell.angle_alpha   90.00
_cell.angle_beta   90.00
_cell.angle_gamma   90.00
#
_symmetry.space_group_name_H-M   'P 1'
#
loop_
_entity.id
_entity.type
_entity.pdbx_description
1 polymer ?
#
loop_
_entity_poly.entity_id
_entity_poly.type
_entity_poly.pdbx_seq_one_letter_code
_entity_poly.pdbx_strand_id
1 'polypeptide(L)'
;KSWEEHLNFIINIVRECKPDIIIYENTTYIYGRQHQGTVGLYKLIGGIVALKYVFDFIREVNSIAVNQVKPFKDKLFRGQAQIEGLTCQAGRGKGWRYKRQKISLHQLDALVVYHL
;
A
#
# COMPACT_ATOMS: atom_id res chain seq x y z
N LYS A 1 15.89 -7.70 -3.70
CA LYS A 1 14.69 -8.37 -4.25
C LYS A 1 14.40 -7.77 -5.61
N SER A 2 14.03 -8.59 -6.59
CA SER A 2 13.86 -8.12 -7.97
C SER A 2 12.60 -7.27 -8.08
N TRP A 3 12.75 -5.99 -8.41
CA TRP A 3 11.62 -5.07 -8.62
C TRP A 3 10.76 -5.53 -9.80
N GLU A 4 11.34 -6.26 -10.75
CA GLU A 4 10.67 -6.82 -11.93
C GLU A 4 9.66 -7.91 -11.53
N GLU A 5 10.04 -8.81 -10.62
CA GLU A 5 9.13 -9.85 -10.11
C GLU A 5 7.91 -9.23 -9.42
N HIS A 6 8.13 -8.19 -8.62
CA HIS A 6 7.04 -7.46 -7.96
C HIS A 6 6.16 -6.71 -8.96
N LEU A 7 6.74 -6.06 -9.96
CA LEU A 7 5.98 -5.36 -11.00
C LEU A 7 5.15 -6.35 -11.83
N ASN A 8 5.72 -7.48 -12.22
CA ASN A 8 5.00 -8.53 -12.95
C ASN A 8 3.84 -9.10 -12.14
N PHE A 9 4.03 -9.30 -10.83
CA PHE A 9 2.97 -9.71 -9.94
C PHE A 9 1.82 -8.68 -9.90
N ILE A 10 2.15 -7.38 -9.78
CA ILE A 10 1.14 -6.30 -9.81
C ILE A 10 0.41 -6.26 -11.16
N ILE A 11 1.14 -6.40 -12.28
CA ILE A 11 0.56 -6.43 -13.63
C ILE A 11 -0.47 -7.56 -13.75
N ASN A 12 -0.18 -8.74 -13.19
CA ASN A 12 -1.12 -9.86 -13.20
C ASN A 12 -2.40 -9.53 -12.42
N ILE A 13 -2.27 -8.96 -11.22
CA ILE A 13 -3.44 -8.50 -10.44
C ILE A 13 -4.23 -7.44 -11.20
N VAL A 14 -3.56 -6.47 -11.83
CA VAL A 14 -4.21 -5.40 -12.59
C VAL A 14 -4.98 -5.95 -13.79
N ARG A 15 -4.44 -6.95 -14.49
CA ARG A 15 -5.13 -7.63 -15.60
C ARG A 15 -6.39 -8.37 -15.12
N GLU A 16 -6.30 -9.02 -13.96
CA GLU A 16 -7.40 -9.81 -13.39
C GLU A 16 -8.50 -8.90 -12.82
N CYS A 17 -8.13 -7.92 -12.00
CA CYS A 17 -9.08 -7.07 -11.27
C CYS A 17 -9.58 -5.88 -12.08
N LYS A 18 -8.85 -5.46 -13.12
CA LYS A 18 -9.13 -4.28 -13.93
C LYS A 18 -9.48 -3.03 -13.11
N PRO A 19 -8.62 -2.62 -12.16
CA PRO A 19 -8.90 -1.44 -11.32
C PRO A 19 -8.93 -0.17 -12.17
N ASP A 20 -9.88 0.71 -11.89
CA ASP A 20 -9.97 2.03 -12.50
C ASP A 20 -9.02 3.04 -11.85
N ILE A 21 -8.64 2.81 -10.59
CA ILE A 21 -7.72 3.64 -9.81
C ILE A 21 -6.70 2.74 -9.10
N ILE A 22 -5.43 3.11 -9.17
CA ILE A 22 -4.36 2.51 -8.35
C ILE A 22 -3.92 3.53 -7.31
N ILE A 23 -3.85 3.10 -6.04
CA ILE A 23 -3.35 3.92 -4.94
C ILE A 23 -2.21 3.18 -4.26
N TYR A 24 -1.09 3.88 -4.00
CA TYR A 24 0.06 3.30 -3.31
C TYR A 24 0.65 4.26 -2.27
N GLU A 25 1.32 3.70 -1.27
CA GLU A 25 2.11 4.48 -0.32
C GLU A 25 3.42 4.94 -0.98
N ASN A 26 3.68 6.24 -0.94
CA ASN A 26 4.95 6.81 -1.35
C ASN A 26 5.78 7.24 -0.14
N THR A 27 7.04 6.85 -0.17
CA THR A 27 8.01 7.19 0.87
C THR A 27 8.78 8.43 0.45
N THR A 28 8.78 9.46 1.29
CA THR A 28 9.60 10.66 1.07
C THR A 28 11.06 10.38 1.44
N TYR A 29 11.80 9.66 0.59
CA TYR A 29 13.26 9.56 0.66
C TYR A 29 13.91 10.86 0.15
N ILE A 30 13.56 12.01 0.72
CA ILE A 30 14.05 13.30 0.20
C ILE A 30 15.44 13.65 0.76
N TYR A 31 15.82 13.21 1.97
CA TYR A 31 17.15 13.53 2.50
C TYR A 31 17.69 12.44 3.45
N GLY A 32 18.78 11.78 3.04
CA GLY A 32 19.62 10.96 3.93
C GLY A 32 19.79 9.51 3.49
N ARG A 33 20.95 9.24 2.87
CA ARG A 33 21.49 7.92 2.48
C ARG A 33 20.64 7.13 1.46
N GLN A 34 21.08 7.13 0.21
CA GLN A 34 20.69 6.09 -0.73
C GLN A 34 21.13 4.74 -0.15
N HIS A 35 20.18 3.95 0.33
CA HIS A 35 20.44 2.61 0.82
C HIS A 35 20.42 1.62 -0.35
N GLN A 36 21.12 0.49 -0.21
CA GLN A 36 21.00 -0.62 -1.16
C GLN A 36 19.51 -1.00 -1.29
N GLY A 37 18.93 -0.81 -2.48
CA GLY A 37 17.52 -1.10 -2.77
C GLY A 37 16.68 0.11 -3.19
N THR A 38 17.13 1.35 -2.95
CA THR A 38 16.36 2.57 -3.31
C THR A 38 16.12 2.67 -4.83
N VAL A 39 17.11 2.31 -5.66
CA VAL A 39 16.96 2.30 -7.12
C VAL A 39 15.88 1.31 -7.57
N GLY A 40 15.85 0.10 -6.99
CA GLY A 40 14.82 -0.90 -7.30
C GLY A 40 13.43 -0.43 -6.90
N LEU A 41 13.30 0.25 -5.76
CA LEU A 41 12.06 0.87 -5.34
C LEU A 41 11.59 1.95 -6.31
N TYR A 42 12.47 2.85 -6.76
CA TYR A 42 12.11 3.87 -7.75
C TYR A 42 11.70 3.28 -9.10
N LYS A 43 12.37 2.21 -9.55
CA LYS A 43 11.96 1.47 -10.75
C LYS A 43 10.57 0.85 -10.58
N LEU A 44 10.29 0.24 -9.43
CA LEU A 44 8.97 -0.31 -9.14
C LEU A 44 7.88 0.79 -9.12
N ILE A 45 8.13 1.90 -8.44
CA ILE A 45 7.20 3.04 -8.39
C ILE A 45 6.96 3.61 -9.80
N GLY A 46 8.02 3.82 -10.58
CA GLY A 46 7.91 4.25 -11.97
C GLY A 46 7.09 3.27 -12.81
N GLY A 47 7.31 1.97 -12.62
CA GLY A 47 6.52 0.91 -13.26
C GLY A 47 5.04 0.97 -12.91
N ILE A 48 4.70 1.16 -11.64
CA ILE A 48 3.31 1.32 -11.16
C ILE A 48 2.66 2.55 -11.79
N VAL A 49 3.35 3.70 -11.78
CA VAL A 49 2.84 4.95 -12.37
C VAL A 49 2.63 4.82 -13.88
N ALA A 50 3.47 4.04 -14.57
CA ALA A 50 3.35 3.82 -16.00
C ALA A 50 2.14 2.96 -16.38
N LEU A 51 1.52 2.21 -15.46
CA LEU A 51 0.42 1.30 -15.77
C LEU A 51 -0.78 2.01 -16.40
N LYS A 52 -1.06 3.27 -16.04
CA LYS A 52 -2.13 4.07 -16.67
C LYS A 52 -1.92 4.37 -18.16
N TYR A 53 -0.69 4.22 -18.66
CA TYR A 53 -0.38 4.35 -20.08
C TYR A 53 -0.32 3.00 -20.79
N VAL A 54 -0.34 1.89 -20.04
CA VAL A 54 -0.32 0.52 -20.55
C VAL A 54 -1.74 -0.06 -20.61
N PHE A 55 -2.58 0.29 -19.64
CA PHE A 55 -3.95 -0.19 -19.52
C PHE A 55 -4.92 1.00 -19.64
N ASP A 56 -5.79 0.94 -20.65
CA ASP A 56 -6.78 1.98 -20.99
C ASP A 56 -7.86 2.17 -19.91
N PHE A 57 -8.19 1.12 -19.17
CA PHE A 57 -9.18 1.18 -18.10
C PHE A 57 -8.68 1.86 -16.82
N ILE A 58 -7.37 2.08 -16.67
CA ILE A 58 -6.80 2.77 -15.50
C ILE A 58 -6.86 4.27 -15.74
N ARG A 59 -7.70 4.95 -14.97
CA ARG A 59 -7.89 6.40 -15.07
C ARG A 59 -6.85 7.15 -14.26
N GLU A 60 -6.54 6.66 -13.07
CA GLU A 60 -5.69 7.36 -12.12
C GLU A 60 -4.69 6.44 -11.42
N VAL A 61 -3.51 7.01 -11.13
CA VAL A 61 -2.52 6.40 -10.23
C VAL A 61 -2.13 7.45 -9.22
N ASN A 62 -2.61 7.27 -8.00
CA ASN A 62 -2.45 8.22 -6.90
C ASN A 62 -1.46 7.67 -5.86
N SER A 63 -0.81 8.58 -5.15
CA SER A 63 0.13 8.22 -4.09
C SER A 63 -0.21 8.92 -2.80
N ILE A 64 -0.23 8.18 -1.70
CA ILE A 64 -0.40 8.71 -0.34
C ILE A 64 0.97 8.77 0.32
N ALA A 65 1.31 9.92 0.90
CA ALA A 65 2.60 10.08 1.54
C ALA A 65 2.65 9.31 2.88
N VAL A 66 3.77 8.64 3.16
CA VAL A 66 3.97 7.86 4.41
C VAL A 66 3.71 8.67 5.69
N ASN A 67 3.92 9.98 5.65
CA ASN A 67 3.63 10.89 6.77
C ASN A 67 2.13 11.13 7.01
N GLN A 68 1.26 10.74 6.09
CA GLN A 68 -0.19 10.70 6.27
C GLN A 68 -0.65 9.32 6.77
N VAL A 69 -0.03 8.25 6.25
CA VAL A 69 -0.31 6.86 6.64
C VAL A 69 0.01 6.62 8.11
N LYS A 70 1.21 7.00 8.58
CA LYS A 70 1.68 6.73 9.95
C LYS A 70 0.75 7.33 11.02
N PRO A 71 0.40 8.63 11.00
CA PRO A 71 -0.49 9.19 12.01
C PRO A 71 -1.89 8.57 11.99
N PHE A 72 -2.43 8.25 10.82
CA PHE A 72 -3.74 7.61 10.74
C PHE A 72 -3.70 6.21 11.36
N LYS A 73 -2.68 5.43 11.03
CA LYS A 73 -2.44 4.12 11.62
C LYS A 73 -2.27 4.20 13.14
N ASP A 74 -1.55 5.19 13.66
CA ASP A 74 -1.43 5.41 15.10
C ASP A 74 -2.78 5.73 15.77
N LYS A 75 -3.64 6.52 15.11
CA LYS A 75 -5.01 6.76 15.59
C LYS A 75 -5.83 5.47 15.64
N LEU A 76 -5.68 4.57 14.65
CA LEU A 76 -6.33 3.26 14.68
C LEU A 76 -5.86 2.42 15.89
N PHE A 77 -4.54 2.38 16.16
CA PHE A 77 -4.00 1.66 17.32
C PHE A 77 -4.50 2.23 18.66
N ARG A 78 -4.71 3.54 18.75
CA ARG A 78 -5.24 4.22 19.94
C ARG A 78 -6.77 4.17 20.04
N GLY A 79 -7.47 3.59 19.05
CA GLY A 79 -8.93 3.61 18.98
C GLY A 79 -9.53 5.01 18.73
N GLN A 80 -8.72 5.96 18.24
CA GLN A 80 -9.13 7.34 17.93
C GLN A 80 -9.64 7.51 16.49
N ALA A 81 -9.46 6.48 15.66
CA ALA A 81 -10.04 6.36 14.33
C ALA A 81 -10.57 4.94 14.14
N GLN A 82 -11.50 4.76 13.20
CA GLN A 82 -12.04 3.45 12.86
C GLN A 82 -12.15 3.29 11.35
N ILE A 83 -11.90 2.06 10.89
CA ILE A 83 -12.23 1.60 9.54
C ILE A 83 -13.30 0.53 9.72
N GLU A 84 -14.37 0.62 8.93
CA GLU A 84 -15.47 -0.36 9.02
C GLU A 84 -14.96 -1.78 8.79
N GLY A 85 -15.33 -2.70 9.70
CA GLY A 85 -14.91 -4.09 9.64
C GLY A 85 -13.45 -4.34 10.03
N LEU A 86 -12.68 -3.31 10.37
CA LEU A 86 -11.33 -3.44 10.91
C LEU A 86 -11.37 -3.51 12.44
N THR A 87 -10.72 -4.53 13.01
CA THR A 87 -10.60 -4.70 14.45
C THR A 87 -9.19 -5.13 14.83
N CYS A 88 -8.70 -4.67 15.98
CA CYS A 88 -7.45 -5.12 16.56
C CYS A 88 -7.74 -5.84 17.87
N GLN A 89 -7.26 -7.08 17.98
CA GLN A 89 -7.35 -7.84 19.22
C GLN A 89 -5.96 -7.92 19.87
N ALA A 90 -5.85 -7.61 21.16
CA ALA A 90 -4.58 -7.66 21.90
C ALA A 90 -4.34 -9.03 22.57
N GLY A 91 -3.14 -9.60 22.41
CA GLY A 91 -2.70 -10.84 23.07
C GLY A 91 -2.07 -11.89 22.14
N ARG A 92 -1.61 -13.01 22.71
CA ARG A 92 -0.98 -14.12 21.97
C ARG A 92 -1.96 -14.73 20.96
N GLY A 93 -1.57 -14.80 19.69
CA GLY A 93 -2.42 -15.26 18.58
C GLY A 93 -3.40 -14.21 18.03
N LYS A 94 -3.46 -13.02 18.66
CA LYS A 94 -4.33 -11.92 18.25
C LYS A 94 -3.59 -10.94 17.32
N GLY A 95 -4.32 -10.03 16.69
CA GLY A 95 -3.78 -9.09 15.70
C GLY A 95 -4.88 -8.35 14.96
N TRP A 96 -4.53 -7.75 13.82
CA TRP A 96 -5.48 -7.06 12.98
C TRP A 96 -6.36 -8.03 12.21
N ARG A 97 -7.65 -7.72 12.14
CA ARG A 97 -8.64 -8.44 11.35
C ARG A 97 -9.48 -7.48 10.55
N TYR A 98 -9.67 -7.77 9.27
CA TYR A 98 -10.62 -7.07 8.40
C TYR A 98 -11.72 -8.04 7.97
N LYS A 99 -12.98 -7.68 8.18
CA LYS A 99 -14.15 -8.54 7.91
C LYS A 99 -13.99 -9.96 8.46
N ARG A 100 -13.54 -10.06 9.72
CA ARG A 100 -13.24 -11.30 10.47
C ARG A 100 -12.03 -12.10 9.99
N GLN A 101 -11.38 -11.75 8.89
CA GLN A 101 -10.16 -12.41 8.42
C GLN A 101 -8.90 -11.75 9.03
N LYS A 102 -7.94 -12.56 9.48
CA LYS A 102 -6.66 -12.05 9.98
C LYS A 102 -5.87 -11.44 8.83
N ILE A 103 -5.33 -10.24 9.04
CA ILE A 103 -4.51 -9.55 8.05
C ILE A 103 -3.10 -9.31 8.59
N SER A 104 -2.13 -9.25 7.68
CA SER A 104 -0.76 -8.82 7.98
C SER A 104 -0.67 -7.31 8.17
N LEU A 105 0.47 -6.83 8.67
CA LEU A 105 0.72 -5.38 8.75
C LEU A 105 0.79 -4.72 7.38
N HIS A 106 1.30 -5.41 6.35
CA HIS A 106 1.32 -4.88 4.98
C HIS A 106 -0.09 -4.73 4.39
N GLN A 107 -0.98 -5.67 4.70
CA GLN A 107 -2.39 -5.57 4.32
C GLN A 107 -3.11 -4.45 5.09
N LEU A 108 -2.76 -4.25 6.37
CA LEU A 108 -3.24 -3.10 7.13
C LEU A 108 -2.78 -1.79 6.49
N ASP A 109 -1.51 -1.69 6.09
CA ASP A 109 -0.98 -0.48 5.43
C ASP A 109 -1.73 -0.19 4.12
N ALA A 110 -1.97 -1.22 3.30
CA ALA A 110 -2.79 -1.08 2.10
C ALA A 110 -4.23 -0.62 2.41
N LEU A 111 -4.86 -1.15 3.47
CA LEU A 111 -6.19 -0.69 3.91
C LEU A 111 -6.17 0.76 4.39
N VAL A 112 -5.13 1.18 5.11
CA VAL A 112 -4.99 2.57 5.56
C VAL A 112 -4.85 3.50 4.36
N VAL A 113 -3.99 3.15 3.40
CA VAL A 113 -3.80 3.90 2.15
C VAL A 113 -5.10 4.04 1.37
N TYR A 114 -5.94 2.99 1.35
CA TYR A 114 -7.23 3.05 0.68
C TYR A 114 -8.26 4.01 1.34
N HIS A 115 -8.13 4.26 2.65
CA HIS A 115 -9.05 5.13 3.40
C HIS A 115 -8.54 6.58 3.59
N LEU A 116 -7.39 6.90 2.99
CA LEU A 116 -6.81 8.26 2.96
C LEU A 116 -6.98 8.87 1.58
#